data_AF-A0A4Q5UG31-F1
#
_entry.id   AF-A0A4Q5UG31-F1
#
_cell.length_a   1.000
_cell.length_b   1.000
_cell.length_c   1.000
_cell.angle_alpha   90.00
_cell.angle_beta   90.00
_cell.angle_gamma   90.00
#
_symmetry.space_group_name_H-M   'P 1'
#
loop_
_entity.id
_entity.type
_entity.pdbx_description
1 polymer ?
#
loop_
_entity_poly.entity_id
_entity_poly.type
_entity_poly.pdbx_seq_one_letter_code
_entity_poly.pdbx_strand_id
1 'polypeptide(L)'
;MEHSEYLNPGSEPALGNAAEDVIIYPPKYRKPEEKRTNVWLKSATSLLLYLVLGYYIFKSFNMLLLITAIVVFHELGHFFAMKTFRYKDLGIFFIPLLGAYVSGSKREVSQRESAIILLAGPVPGMIIGFLVYYLYHRDPSLEFGGISLYTISISLIFLNLINLLPVYPLDGGQLLNRVFLDESGLISRFFVLLSIALMTWFALFGLGTPIYPLLLFPAMMLFRLFGDNKLNAVEKKIEEEGFNLDLSYNELPDEDYWKIRNILVTDYGPLKDLEPAPPFEFSPKEDKVMAIIESLLHRKLIQDLSWTGKTIVLLAWLFFLASPWLLQMDLEFFRRFGF
;
A
#
# COMPACT_ATOMS: atom_id res chain seq x y z
N MET A 1 -33.76 -32.29 -89.06
CA MET A 1 -32.41 -32.17 -88.47
C MET A 1 -32.03 -30.70 -88.58
N GLU A 2 -31.82 -29.93 -87.52
CA GLU A 2 -31.86 -30.16 -86.08
C GLU A 2 -31.84 -28.76 -85.42
N HIS A 3 -32.39 -28.66 -84.22
CA HIS A 3 -32.72 -27.44 -83.50
C HIS A 3 -31.51 -26.72 -82.87
N SER A 4 -31.75 -25.44 -82.54
CA SER A 4 -30.94 -24.50 -81.77
C SER A 4 -30.38 -25.01 -80.44
N GLU A 5 -29.22 -24.48 -80.01
CA GLU A 5 -29.01 -24.09 -78.60
C GLU A 5 -27.80 -23.13 -78.45
N TYR A 6 -28.05 -21.92 -77.97
CA TYR A 6 -27.04 -21.02 -77.44
C TYR A 6 -26.86 -21.36 -75.95
N LEU A 7 -25.72 -21.95 -75.59
CA LEU A 7 -25.33 -22.18 -74.20
C LEU A 7 -24.37 -21.08 -73.74
N ASN A 8 -24.85 -20.23 -72.85
CA ASN A 8 -24.01 -19.54 -71.87
C ASN A 8 -24.02 -20.39 -70.60
N PRO A 9 -22.85 -20.70 -70.02
CA PRO A 9 -22.77 -20.53 -68.57
C PRO A 9 -21.43 -19.96 -68.12
N GLY A 10 -21.50 -18.92 -67.30
CA GLY A 10 -20.43 -18.56 -66.39
C GLY A 10 -20.21 -19.64 -65.33
N SER A 11 -18.97 -19.78 -64.89
CA SER A 11 -18.53 -20.16 -63.54
C SER A 11 -17.03 -20.40 -63.55
N GLU A 12 -16.24 -19.33 -63.69
CA GLU A 12 -14.92 -19.37 -63.07
C GLU A 12 -15.15 -19.39 -61.55
N PRO A 13 -14.56 -20.35 -60.81
CA PRO A 13 -14.60 -20.28 -59.36
C PRO A 13 -13.80 -19.05 -58.95
N ALA A 14 -14.51 -18.00 -58.53
CA ALA A 14 -13.91 -16.94 -57.75
C ALA A 14 -13.25 -17.62 -56.55
N LEU A 15 -11.92 -17.71 -56.57
CA LEU A 15 -11.11 -17.90 -55.39
C LEU A 15 -11.43 -16.73 -54.48
N GLY A 16 -12.46 -16.90 -53.67
CA GLY A 16 -12.72 -16.08 -52.51
C GLY A 16 -11.50 -16.21 -51.64
N ASN A 17 -10.58 -15.26 -51.77
CA ASN A 17 -9.69 -14.92 -50.69
C ASN A 17 -10.61 -14.59 -49.52
N ALA A 18 -10.81 -15.58 -48.64
CA ALA A 18 -11.11 -15.29 -47.25
C ALA A 18 -9.87 -14.52 -46.76
N ALA A 19 -9.87 -13.21 -47.01
CA ALA A 19 -9.09 -12.31 -46.21
C ALA A 19 -9.62 -12.55 -44.80
N GLU A 20 -8.85 -13.27 -43.99
CA GLU A 20 -8.98 -13.09 -42.54
C GLU A 20 -8.91 -11.58 -42.34
N ASP A 21 -10.02 -10.98 -41.94
CA ASP A 21 -10.05 -9.58 -41.56
C ASP A 21 -9.06 -9.41 -40.41
N VAL A 22 -7.82 -9.02 -40.75
CA VAL A 22 -6.77 -8.77 -39.77
C VAL A 22 -7.24 -7.56 -38.97
N ILE A 23 -7.81 -7.80 -37.79
CA ILE A 23 -8.24 -6.75 -36.89
C ILE A 23 -7.00 -5.97 -36.45
N ILE A 24 -6.85 -4.75 -36.96
CA ILE A 24 -5.77 -3.85 -36.55
C ILE A 24 -6.24 -3.13 -35.27
N TYR A 25 -5.62 -3.48 -34.14
CA TYR A 25 -5.88 -2.81 -32.88
C TYR A 25 -5.23 -1.42 -32.86
N PRO A 26 -5.99 -0.35 -32.54
CA PRO A 26 -5.41 0.97 -32.37
C PRO A 26 -4.56 1.03 -31.08
N PRO A 27 -3.68 2.04 -30.96
CA PRO A 27 -2.83 2.18 -29.78
C PRO A 27 -3.66 2.24 -28.50
N LYS A 28 -3.17 1.62 -27.43
CA LYS A 28 -3.78 1.72 -26.10
C LYS A 28 -3.84 3.15 -25.62
N TYR A 29 -4.79 3.43 -24.73
CA TYR A 29 -4.97 4.76 -24.15
C TYR A 29 -3.69 5.24 -23.45
N ARG A 30 -3.32 6.49 -23.67
CA ARG A 30 -2.24 7.14 -22.91
C ARG A 30 -2.80 8.40 -22.29
N LYS A 31 -2.80 8.45 -20.96
CA LYS A 31 -3.25 9.63 -20.24
C LYS A 31 -2.42 10.85 -20.69
N PRO A 32 -3.06 11.98 -21.05
CA PRO A 32 -2.33 13.22 -21.29
C PRO A 32 -1.45 13.55 -20.07
N GLU A 33 -0.28 14.16 -20.26
CA GLU A 33 0.55 14.61 -19.13
C GLU A 33 -0.25 15.60 -18.26
N GLU A 34 -0.90 15.09 -17.21
CA GLU A 34 -1.46 15.94 -16.17
C GLU A 34 -0.31 16.71 -15.53
N LYS A 35 -0.52 18.01 -15.27
CA LYS A 35 0.41 18.79 -14.44
C LYS A 35 0.63 17.99 -13.17
N ARG A 36 1.85 17.45 -12.99
CA ARG A 36 2.23 16.71 -11.79
C ARG A 36 1.85 17.58 -10.60
N THR A 37 0.76 17.23 -9.92
CA THR A 37 0.39 17.93 -8.68
C THR A 37 1.60 17.80 -7.78
N ASN A 38 2.13 18.92 -7.32
CA ASN A 38 3.41 18.92 -6.63
C ASN A 38 3.26 18.08 -5.35
N VAL A 39 3.85 16.88 -5.33
CA VAL A 39 3.76 15.94 -4.19
C VAL A 39 4.20 16.65 -2.92
N TRP A 40 5.22 17.50 -3.02
CA TRP A 40 5.70 18.34 -1.92
C TRP A 40 4.65 19.32 -1.41
N LEU A 41 3.80 19.89 -2.29
CA LEU A 41 2.71 20.76 -1.87
C LEU A 41 1.67 19.96 -1.08
N LYS A 42 1.27 18.78 -1.57
CA LYS A 42 0.33 17.89 -0.85
C LYS A 42 0.88 17.47 0.52
N SER A 43 2.16 17.09 0.58
CA SER A 43 2.86 16.79 1.82
C SER A 43 2.83 17.98 2.78
N ALA A 44 3.20 19.18 2.32
CA ALA A 44 3.20 20.39 3.13
C ALA A 44 1.79 20.75 3.65
N THR A 45 0.76 20.67 2.79
CA THR A 45 -0.63 20.92 3.20
C THR A 45 -1.11 19.90 4.22
N SER A 46 -0.74 18.63 4.06
CA SER A 46 -1.13 17.57 5.01
C SER A 46 -0.45 17.75 6.37
N LEU A 47 0.83 18.15 6.39
CA LEU A 47 1.57 18.46 7.61
C LEU A 47 0.97 19.67 8.32
N LEU A 48 0.62 20.74 7.59
CA LEU A 48 -0.01 21.91 8.18
C LEU A 48 -1.34 21.55 8.86
N LEU A 49 -2.18 20.77 8.18
CA LEU A 49 -3.46 20.31 8.74
C LEU A 49 -3.26 19.43 9.99
N TYR A 50 -2.28 18.52 9.94
CA TYR A 50 -1.89 17.68 11.07
C TYR A 50 -1.47 18.54 12.28
N LEU A 51 -0.64 19.56 12.08
CA LEU A 51 -0.17 20.44 13.15
C LEU A 51 -1.29 21.28 13.76
N VAL A 52 -2.15 21.87 12.92
CA VAL A 52 -3.28 22.70 13.38
C VAL A 52 -4.26 21.88 14.22
N LEU A 53 -4.66 20.70 13.74
CA LEU A 53 -5.58 19.83 14.47
C LEU A 53 -4.91 19.21 15.70
N GLY A 54 -3.64 18.82 15.61
CA GLY A 54 -2.87 18.30 16.72
C GLY A 54 -2.75 19.31 17.87
N TYR A 55 -2.50 20.59 17.56
CA TYR A 55 -2.40 21.63 18.57
C TYR A 55 -3.71 21.79 19.38
N TYR A 56 -4.86 21.69 18.71
CA TYR A 56 -6.17 21.77 19.36
C TYR A 56 -6.39 20.65 20.39
N ILE A 57 -5.79 19.47 20.17
CA ILE A 57 -5.91 18.30 21.05
C ILE A 57 -4.87 18.31 22.16
N PHE A 58 -3.58 18.38 21.80
CA PHE A 58 -2.49 18.21 22.77
C PHE A 58 -2.29 19.42 23.67
N LYS A 59 -2.70 20.63 23.23
CA LYS A 59 -2.53 21.91 23.95
C LYS A 59 -1.10 22.18 24.46
N SER A 60 -0.11 21.45 23.94
CA SER A 60 1.32 21.58 24.25
C SER A 60 2.09 21.57 22.94
N PHE A 61 2.66 22.72 22.60
CA PHE A 61 3.42 22.89 21.36
C PHE A 61 4.69 22.03 21.35
N ASN A 62 5.40 21.96 22.48
CA ASN A 62 6.62 21.16 22.63
C ASN A 62 6.34 19.66 22.41
N MET A 63 5.26 19.14 23.01
CA MET A 63 4.91 17.72 22.85
C MET A 63 4.45 17.41 21.41
N LEU A 64 3.66 18.31 20.81
CA LEU A 64 3.25 18.17 19.41
C LEU A 64 4.47 18.12 18.48
N LEU A 65 5.43 19.03 18.66
CA LEU A 65 6.66 19.05 17.86
C LEU A 65 7.49 17.79 18.07
N LEU A 66 7.62 17.30 19.32
CA LEU A 66 8.33 16.06 19.62
C LEU A 66 7.69 14.86 18.90
N ILE A 67 6.38 14.66 19.04
CA ILE A 67 5.66 13.57 18.39
C ILE A 67 5.80 13.69 16.86
N THR A 68 5.61 14.91 16.31
CA THR A 68 5.77 15.16 14.88
C THR A 68 7.17 14.79 14.40
N ALA A 69 8.22 15.20 15.14
CA ALA A 69 9.59 14.90 14.79
C ALA A 69 9.88 13.40 14.80
N ILE A 70 9.33 12.66 15.78
CA ILE A 70 9.47 11.20 15.85
C ILE A 70 8.78 10.53 14.66
N VAL A 71 7.54 10.93 14.34
CA VAL A 71 6.79 10.39 13.19
C VAL A 71 7.51 10.70 11.88
N VAL A 72 7.96 11.94 11.68
CA VAL A 72 8.74 12.32 10.49
C VAL A 72 10.00 11.48 10.38
N PHE A 73 10.75 11.33 11.47
CA PHE A 73 11.97 10.54 11.49
C PHE A 73 11.71 9.06 11.14
N HIS A 74 10.64 8.49 11.68
CA HIS A 74 10.17 7.15 11.37
C HIS A 74 9.82 7.00 9.88
N GLU A 75 8.98 7.87 9.32
CA GLU A 75 8.63 7.82 7.90
C GLU A 75 9.84 8.07 6.99
N LEU A 76 10.79 8.92 7.39
CA LEU A 76 12.03 9.10 6.64
C LEU A 76 12.83 7.80 6.53
N GLY A 77 12.82 6.96 7.57
CA GLY A 77 13.39 5.62 7.54
C GLY A 77 12.80 4.76 6.42
N HIS A 78 11.47 4.67 6.34
CA HIS A 78 10.77 3.99 5.24
C HIS A 78 11.10 4.63 3.88
N PHE A 79 11.05 5.96 3.79
CA PHE A 79 11.31 6.70 2.56
C PHE A 79 12.71 6.42 2.01
N PHE A 80 13.74 6.49 2.86
CA PHE A 80 15.11 6.21 2.43
C PHE A 80 15.28 4.75 2.03
N ALA A 81 14.72 3.80 2.77
CA ALA A 81 14.76 2.39 2.39
C ALA A 81 14.08 2.16 1.02
N MET A 82 12.87 2.67 0.82
CA MET A 82 12.18 2.60 -0.47
C MET A 82 12.99 3.25 -1.60
N LYS A 83 13.63 4.39 -1.35
CA LYS A 83 14.52 5.05 -2.31
C LYS A 83 15.73 4.19 -2.66
N THR A 84 16.36 3.52 -1.69
CA THR A 84 17.47 2.59 -1.97
C THR A 84 17.05 1.40 -2.82
N PHE A 85 15.81 0.92 -2.64
CA PHE A 85 15.22 -0.16 -3.44
C PHE A 85 14.51 0.31 -4.72
N ARG A 86 14.73 1.57 -5.13
CA ARG A 86 14.29 2.15 -6.41
C ARG A 86 12.76 2.18 -6.59
N TYR A 87 12.02 2.38 -5.50
CA TYR A 87 10.60 2.72 -5.58
C TYR A 87 10.41 4.07 -6.31
N LYS A 88 9.33 4.18 -7.09
CA LYS A 88 8.93 5.39 -7.81
C LYS A 88 7.81 6.11 -7.06
N ASP A 89 7.56 7.36 -7.47
CA ASP A 89 6.46 8.20 -6.96
C ASP A 89 6.44 8.34 -5.43
N LEU A 90 7.65 8.48 -4.86
CA LEU A 90 7.83 8.58 -3.42
C LEU A 90 7.23 9.88 -2.86
N GLY A 91 6.46 9.76 -1.79
CA GLY A 91 5.85 10.88 -1.09
C GLY A 91 5.61 10.53 0.37
N ILE A 92 5.60 11.55 1.24
CA ILE A 92 5.24 11.40 2.65
C ILE A 92 3.97 12.20 2.89
N PHE A 93 2.96 11.58 3.46
CA PHE A 93 1.67 12.21 3.70
C PHE A 93 1.27 12.08 5.17
N PHE A 94 0.75 13.16 5.74
CA PHE A 94 0.30 13.18 7.13
C PHE A 94 -1.21 12.98 7.18
N ILE A 95 -1.64 12.07 8.04
CA ILE A 95 -3.06 11.84 8.35
C ILE A 95 -3.32 12.52 9.70
N PRO A 96 -4.13 13.58 9.73
CA PRO A 96 -4.41 14.29 10.97
C PRO A 96 -4.87 13.35 12.07
N LEU A 97 -4.30 13.54 13.28
CA LEU A 97 -4.62 12.78 14.50
C LEU A 97 -4.23 11.30 14.49
N LEU A 98 -3.75 10.76 13.36
CA LEU A 98 -3.44 9.35 13.23
C LEU A 98 -1.95 9.09 12.99
N GLY A 99 -1.26 9.93 12.21
CA GLY A 99 0.17 9.78 11.96
C GLY A 99 0.59 10.25 10.58
N ALA A 100 1.51 9.52 9.96
CA ALA A 100 1.94 9.74 8.59
C ALA A 100 2.11 8.39 7.87
N TYR A 101 2.30 8.42 6.56
CA TYR A 101 2.68 7.25 5.79
C TYR A 101 3.54 7.66 4.59
N VAL A 102 4.43 6.76 4.18
CA VAL A 102 5.15 6.86 2.90
C VAL A 102 4.38 6.16 1.80
N SER A 103 4.11 6.87 0.70
CA SER A 103 3.66 6.28 -0.55
C SER A 103 4.85 5.95 -1.45
N GLY A 104 4.79 4.81 -2.13
CA GLY A 104 5.74 4.46 -3.17
C GLY A 104 5.21 3.34 -4.04
N SER A 105 5.57 3.35 -5.32
CA SER A 105 5.20 2.31 -6.28
C SER A 105 6.44 1.50 -6.68
N LYS A 106 6.34 0.18 -6.57
CA LYS A 106 7.29 -0.77 -7.15
C LYS A 106 6.51 -2.00 -7.58
N ARG A 107 6.84 -2.51 -8.77
CA ARG A 107 6.13 -3.63 -9.40
C ARG A 107 6.47 -4.95 -8.73
N GLU A 108 7.76 -5.22 -8.57
CA GLU A 108 8.23 -6.40 -7.86
C GLU A 108 8.75 -5.99 -6.50
N VAL A 109 8.16 -6.56 -5.46
CA VAL A 109 8.57 -6.30 -4.08
C VAL A 109 9.15 -7.59 -3.53
N SER A 110 10.40 -7.56 -3.09
CA SER A 110 11.02 -8.72 -2.44
C SER A 110 10.61 -8.81 -0.97
N GLN A 111 10.58 -10.03 -0.41
CA GLN A 111 10.40 -10.24 1.03
C GLN A 111 11.53 -9.61 1.84
N ARG A 112 12.77 -9.69 1.33
CA ARG A 112 13.94 -9.05 1.97
C ARG A 112 13.79 -7.54 2.00
N GLU A 113 13.43 -6.96 0.86
CA GLU A 113 13.21 -5.51 0.74
C GLU A 113 12.08 -5.05 1.66
N SER A 114 10.97 -5.80 1.69
CA SER A 114 9.85 -5.52 2.59
C SER A 114 10.28 -5.53 4.05
N ALA A 115 11.05 -6.55 4.47
CA ALA A 115 11.55 -6.64 5.84
C ALA A 115 12.44 -5.44 6.21
N ILE A 116 13.35 -5.06 5.31
CA ILE A 116 14.25 -3.92 5.54
C ILE A 116 13.46 -2.62 5.58
N ILE A 117 12.53 -2.39 4.64
CA ILE A 117 11.71 -1.18 4.60
C ILE A 117 10.89 -1.07 5.89
N LEU A 118 10.19 -2.14 6.29
CA LEU A 118 9.33 -2.14 7.48
C LEU A 118 10.10 -1.98 8.79
N LEU A 119 11.35 -2.44 8.86
CA LEU A 119 12.20 -2.21 10.03
C LEU A 119 12.92 -0.85 9.99
N ALA A 120 13.14 -0.27 8.81
CA ALA A 120 13.86 0.99 8.64
C ALA A 120 13.15 2.19 9.26
N GLY A 121 11.83 2.16 9.42
CA GLY A 121 11.11 3.17 10.19
C GLY A 121 11.33 3.04 11.70
N PRO A 122 10.92 1.92 12.33
CA PRO A 122 10.95 1.78 13.78
C PRO A 122 12.36 1.63 14.38
N VAL A 123 13.24 0.83 13.75
CA VAL A 123 14.53 0.45 14.36
C VAL A 123 15.44 1.65 14.65
N PRO A 124 15.66 2.59 13.73
CA PRO A 124 16.49 3.77 14.02
C PRO A 124 15.94 4.59 15.19
N GLY A 125 14.61 4.74 15.26
CA GLY A 125 13.95 5.48 16.35
C GLY A 125 14.14 4.80 17.70
N MET A 126 14.05 3.46 17.74
CA MET A 126 14.34 2.66 18.94
C MET A 126 15.79 2.82 19.40
N ILE A 127 16.76 2.72 18.48
CA ILE A 127 18.19 2.85 18.79
C ILE A 127 18.50 4.23 19.37
N ILE A 128 17.99 5.31 18.75
CA ILE A 128 18.16 6.67 19.26
C ILE A 128 17.47 6.80 20.62
N GLY A 129 16.26 6.26 20.77
CA GLY A 129 15.55 6.23 22.04
C GLY A 129 16.38 5.60 23.16
N PHE A 130 17.02 4.46 22.91
CA PHE A 130 17.91 3.79 23.88
C PHE A 130 19.14 4.63 24.21
N LEU A 131 19.75 5.26 23.20
CA LEU A 131 20.90 6.13 23.42
C LEU A 131 20.54 7.35 24.28
N VAL A 132 19.40 7.99 24.00
CA VAL A 132 18.92 9.13 24.77
C VAL A 132 18.52 8.71 26.19
N TYR A 133 17.92 7.53 26.35
CA TYR A 133 17.59 6.96 27.67
C TYR A 133 18.86 6.72 28.50
N TYR A 134 19.91 6.21 27.86
CA TYR A 134 21.23 6.04 28.50
C TYR A 134 21.84 7.37 28.92
N LEU A 135 21.78 8.40 28.06
CA LEU A 135 22.28 9.75 28.38
C LEU A 135 21.51 10.38 29.55
N TYR A 136 20.18 10.21 29.60
CA TYR A 136 19.37 10.65 30.73
C TYR A 136 19.84 10.04 32.07
N HIS A 137 20.23 8.77 32.09
CA HIS A 137 20.74 8.13 33.31
C HIS A 137 22.12 8.64 33.74
N ARG A 138 22.88 9.25 32.82
CA ARG A 138 24.17 9.88 33.14
C ARG A 138 23.97 11.27 33.72
N ASP A 139 23.02 12.02 33.18
CA ASP A 139 22.69 13.35 33.65
C ASP A 139 21.17 13.62 33.49
N PRO A 140 20.38 13.42 34.56
CA PRO A 140 18.94 13.63 34.55
C PRO A 140 18.53 15.09 34.35
N SER A 141 19.45 16.05 34.50
CA SER A 141 19.17 17.47 34.33
C SER A 141 19.20 17.93 32.87
N LEU A 142 19.64 17.06 31.96
CA LEU A 142 19.68 17.37 30.54
C LEU A 142 18.26 17.48 29.94
N GLU A 143 18.08 18.55 29.20
CA GLU A 143 16.87 18.83 28.44
C GLU A 143 17.23 19.27 27.02
N PHE A 144 16.35 18.98 26.07
CA PHE A 144 16.46 19.43 24.70
C PHE A 144 15.15 20.09 24.28
N GLY A 145 15.21 21.36 23.86
CA GLY A 145 14.02 22.13 23.49
C GLY A 145 13.01 22.30 24.63
N GLY A 146 13.46 22.33 25.89
CA GLY A 146 12.60 22.41 27.07
C GLY A 146 11.83 21.11 27.38
N ILE A 147 12.31 19.98 26.87
CA ILE A 147 11.77 18.65 27.15
C ILE A 147 12.89 17.79 27.75
N SER A 148 12.60 17.09 28.85
CA SER A 148 13.56 16.18 29.47
C SER A 148 13.96 15.04 28.54
N LEU A 149 15.23 14.63 28.60
CA LEU A 149 15.71 13.47 27.82
C LEU A 149 14.93 12.18 28.15
N TYR A 150 14.39 12.04 29.36
CA TYR A 150 13.49 10.95 29.70
C TYR A 150 12.23 10.96 28.81
N THR A 151 11.55 12.10 28.70
CA THR A 151 10.33 12.19 27.88
C THR A 151 10.63 11.94 26.41
N ILE A 152 11.76 12.46 25.90
CA ILE A 152 12.18 12.24 24.51
C ILE A 152 12.47 10.76 24.25
N SER A 153 13.27 10.13 25.10
CA SER A 153 13.66 8.72 24.95
C SER A 153 12.47 7.78 25.02
N ILE A 154 11.60 7.95 26.02
CA ILE A 154 10.41 7.11 26.19
C ILE A 154 9.45 7.31 25.03
N SER A 155 9.24 8.54 24.57
CA SER A 155 8.37 8.81 23.40
C SER A 155 8.92 8.17 22.12
N LEU A 156 10.23 8.24 21.89
CA LEU A 156 10.90 7.56 20.77
C LEU A 156 10.68 6.05 20.84
N ILE A 157 10.96 5.43 21.98
CA ILE A 157 10.80 3.98 22.16
C ILE A 157 9.33 3.59 21.99
N PHE A 158 8.42 4.30 22.66
CA PHE A 158 7.01 3.97 22.68
C PHE A 158 6.35 4.04 21.30
N LEU A 159 6.52 5.15 20.57
CA LEU A 159 5.91 5.32 19.25
C LEU A 159 6.42 4.31 18.24
N ASN A 160 7.73 4.00 18.26
CA ASN A 160 8.30 2.99 17.37
C ASN A 160 7.93 1.57 17.81
N LEU A 161 7.78 1.30 19.10
CA LEU A 161 7.34 0.02 19.63
C LEU A 161 5.90 -0.30 19.23
N ILE A 162 4.99 0.68 19.26
CA ILE A 162 3.62 0.51 18.76
C ILE A 162 3.66 0.02 17.31
N ASN A 163 4.48 0.65 16.46
CA ASN A 163 4.60 0.24 15.06
C ASN A 163 5.19 -1.16 14.89
N LEU A 164 5.95 -1.68 15.86
CA LEU A 164 6.46 -3.05 15.86
C LEU A 164 5.45 -4.10 16.37
N LEU A 165 4.29 -3.72 16.90
CA LEU A 165 3.30 -4.69 17.37
C LEU A 165 2.81 -5.60 16.22
N PRO A 166 2.50 -6.88 16.50
CA PRO A 166 2.01 -7.83 15.50
C PRO A 166 0.53 -7.61 15.20
N VAL A 167 0.16 -6.40 14.75
CA VAL A 167 -1.22 -6.00 14.44
C VAL A 167 -1.20 -5.30 13.09
N TYR A 168 -1.90 -5.82 12.09
CA TYR A 168 -2.04 -5.13 10.80
C TYR A 168 -2.97 -3.91 10.98
N PRO A 169 -2.63 -2.71 10.47
CA PRO A 169 -1.64 -2.41 9.43
C PRO A 169 -0.31 -1.83 9.96
N LEU A 170 0.00 -1.97 11.25
CA LEU A 170 1.28 -1.52 11.81
C LEU A 170 2.45 -2.27 11.15
N ASP A 171 3.66 -1.70 11.20
CA ASP A 171 4.82 -2.26 10.49
C ASP A 171 5.15 -3.70 10.91
N GLY A 172 5.06 -4.02 12.20
CA GLY A 172 5.25 -5.37 12.73
C GLY A 172 4.20 -6.36 12.21
N GLY A 173 2.94 -5.91 12.09
CA GLY A 173 1.87 -6.70 11.48
C GLY A 173 2.08 -6.89 9.98
N GLN A 174 2.50 -5.86 9.25
CA GLN A 174 2.88 -5.97 7.84
C GLN A 174 4.10 -6.88 7.64
N LEU A 175 5.07 -6.82 8.56
CA LEU A 175 6.28 -7.64 8.55
C LEU A 175 5.91 -9.11 8.70
N LEU A 176 5.08 -9.42 9.69
CA LEU A 176 4.58 -10.77 9.91
C LEU A 176 3.85 -11.28 8.66
N ASN A 177 2.94 -10.46 8.12
CA ASN A 177 2.12 -10.84 6.99
C ASN A 177 2.92 -11.08 5.71
N ARG A 178 3.91 -10.22 5.39
CA ARG A 178 4.67 -10.31 4.13
C ARG A 178 5.81 -11.31 4.17
N VAL A 179 6.43 -11.52 5.34
CA VAL A 179 7.64 -12.35 5.46
C VAL A 179 7.33 -13.78 5.91
N PHE A 180 6.36 -13.94 6.81
CA PHE A 180 6.08 -15.20 7.48
C PHE A 180 4.75 -15.83 7.06
N LEU A 181 3.78 -15.04 6.62
CA LEU A 181 2.50 -15.53 6.12
C LEU A 181 2.46 -15.50 4.59
N ASP A 182 1.52 -16.28 4.05
CA ASP A 182 1.13 -16.16 2.64
C ASP A 182 0.03 -15.10 2.53
N GLU A 183 0.34 -13.97 1.87
CA GLU A 183 -0.50 -12.77 1.88
C GLU A 183 -1.93 -13.03 1.36
N SER A 184 -2.08 -13.94 0.39
CA SER A 184 -3.36 -14.35 -0.18
C SER A 184 -4.04 -15.50 0.58
N GLY A 185 -3.30 -16.17 1.47
CA GLY A 185 -3.72 -17.37 2.19
C GLY A 185 -4.75 -17.10 3.30
N LEU A 186 -5.43 -18.17 3.72
CA LEU A 186 -6.46 -18.10 4.78
C LEU A 186 -5.90 -17.61 6.12
N ILE A 187 -4.64 -17.95 6.43
CA ILE A 187 -3.98 -17.55 7.68
C ILE A 187 -3.76 -16.03 7.73
N SER A 188 -3.31 -15.41 6.62
CA SER A 188 -3.20 -13.95 6.48
C SER A 188 -4.54 -13.28 6.71
N ARG A 189 -5.62 -13.78 6.08
CA ARG A 189 -6.98 -13.24 6.26
C ARG A 189 -7.45 -13.30 7.71
N PHE A 190 -7.24 -14.44 8.38
CA PHE A 190 -7.57 -14.57 9.81
C PHE A 190 -6.76 -13.61 10.68
N PHE A 191 -5.46 -13.48 10.42
CA PHE A 191 -4.58 -12.54 11.12
C PHE A 191 -5.03 -11.08 10.96
N VAL A 192 -5.44 -10.68 9.74
CA VAL A 192 -5.98 -9.35 9.46
C VAL A 192 -7.31 -9.14 10.20
N LEU A 193 -8.22 -10.12 10.20
CA LEU A 193 -9.49 -10.03 10.95
C LEU A 193 -9.28 -9.94 12.46
N LEU A 194 -8.32 -10.72 13.01
CA LEU A 194 -7.93 -10.62 14.41
C LEU A 194 -7.37 -9.23 14.72
N SER A 195 -6.54 -8.67 13.84
CA SER A 195 -6.01 -7.32 13.98
C SER A 195 -7.13 -6.27 14.01
N ILE A 196 -8.13 -6.39 13.14
CA ILE A 196 -9.33 -5.52 13.13
C ILE A 196 -10.06 -5.58 14.46
N ALA A 197 -10.29 -6.79 14.99
CA ALA A 197 -10.99 -6.99 16.25
C ALA A 197 -10.21 -6.38 17.42
N LEU A 198 -8.89 -6.63 17.49
CA LEU A 198 -8.02 -6.07 18.54
C LEU A 198 -7.96 -4.55 18.50
N MET A 199 -7.80 -3.95 17.31
CA MET A 199 -7.80 -2.49 17.16
C MET A 199 -9.14 -1.87 17.54
N THR A 200 -10.26 -2.50 17.15
CA THR A 200 -11.60 -2.03 17.50
C THR A 200 -11.83 -2.10 19.00
N TRP A 201 -11.44 -3.21 19.63
CA TRP A 201 -11.52 -3.37 21.09
C TRP A 201 -10.68 -2.33 21.81
N PHE A 202 -9.43 -2.13 21.39
CA PHE A 202 -8.54 -1.13 21.98
C PHE A 202 -9.08 0.29 21.80
N ALA A 203 -9.61 0.63 20.61
CA ALA A 203 -10.20 1.94 20.35
C ALA A 203 -11.41 2.24 21.23
N LEU A 204 -12.22 1.24 21.58
CA LEU A 204 -13.45 1.44 22.36
C LEU A 204 -13.22 1.33 23.87
N PHE A 205 -12.32 0.45 24.31
CA PHE A 205 -12.19 0.06 25.71
C PHE A 205 -10.77 0.16 26.26
N GLY A 206 -9.76 0.35 25.40
CA GLY A 206 -8.35 0.21 25.77
C GLY A 206 -7.83 1.25 26.76
N LEU A 207 -8.32 2.49 26.70
CA LEU A 207 -7.87 3.60 27.56
C LEU A 207 -8.93 4.11 28.54
N GLY A 208 -9.96 3.30 28.85
CA GLY A 208 -11.09 3.71 29.69
C GLY A 208 -12.05 4.73 29.05
N THR A 209 -11.60 5.48 28.05
CA THR A 209 -12.43 6.33 27.18
C THR A 209 -12.27 5.93 25.71
N PRO A 210 -13.36 5.87 24.92
CA PRO A 210 -13.27 5.56 23.49
C PRO A 210 -12.50 6.62 22.70
N ILE A 211 -11.60 6.17 21.82
CA ILE A 211 -10.87 6.99 20.85
C ILE A 211 -11.47 6.76 19.46
N TYR A 212 -12.61 7.40 19.20
CA TYR A 212 -13.36 7.21 17.94
C TYR A 212 -12.53 7.41 16.66
N PRO A 213 -11.59 8.39 16.55
CA PRO A 213 -10.78 8.53 15.34
C PRO A 213 -9.97 7.27 14.98
N LEU A 214 -9.57 6.46 15.97
CA LEU A 214 -8.80 5.24 15.73
C LEU A 214 -9.61 4.16 14.99
N LEU A 215 -10.96 4.22 15.03
CA LEU A 215 -11.85 3.31 14.30
C LEU A 215 -11.76 3.47 12.78
N LEU A 216 -11.14 4.53 12.27
CA LEU A 216 -10.89 4.71 10.84
C LEU A 216 -10.03 3.57 10.27
N PHE A 217 -9.03 3.09 11.00
CA PHE A 217 -8.16 2.00 10.53
C PHE A 217 -8.91 0.66 10.34
N PRO A 218 -9.60 0.10 11.35
CA PRO A 218 -10.36 -1.13 11.16
C PRO A 218 -11.47 -0.97 10.10
N ALA A 219 -12.11 0.20 10.00
CA ALA A 219 -13.09 0.46 8.95
C ALA A 219 -12.46 0.41 7.54
N MET A 220 -11.32 1.06 7.33
CA MET A 220 -10.58 1.01 6.06
C MET A 220 -10.12 -0.42 5.72
N MET A 221 -9.67 -1.18 6.71
CA MET A 221 -9.26 -2.58 6.51
C MET A 221 -10.44 -3.48 6.14
N LEU A 222 -11.60 -3.33 6.79
CA LEU A 222 -12.81 -4.05 6.42
C LEU A 222 -13.22 -3.69 4.99
N PHE A 223 -13.23 -2.40 4.64
CA PHE A 223 -13.53 -1.97 3.28
C PHE A 223 -12.59 -2.62 2.25
N ARG A 224 -11.29 -2.67 2.53
CA ARG A 224 -10.29 -3.34 1.67
C ARG A 224 -10.55 -4.84 1.55
N LEU A 225 -10.88 -5.53 2.64
CA LEU A 225 -11.15 -6.98 2.61
C LEU A 225 -12.40 -7.34 1.78
N PHE A 226 -13.42 -6.49 1.79
CA PHE A 226 -14.69 -6.76 1.10
C PHE A 226 -14.83 -6.07 -0.26
N GLY A 227 -14.03 -5.04 -0.55
CA GLY A 227 -14.09 -4.23 -1.77
C GLY A 227 -13.61 -4.93 -3.03
N ASP A 228 -12.69 -5.90 -2.91
CA ASP A 228 -11.92 -6.41 -4.05
C ASP A 228 -12.51 -7.68 -4.70
N ASN A 229 -13.53 -8.30 -4.10
CA ASN A 229 -14.01 -9.63 -4.53
C ASN A 229 -14.51 -9.70 -5.99
N LYS A 230 -15.10 -8.63 -6.52
CA LYS A 230 -15.56 -8.59 -7.92
C LYS A 230 -14.43 -8.33 -8.91
N LEU A 231 -13.46 -7.50 -8.54
CA LEU A 231 -12.32 -7.22 -9.42
C LEU A 231 -11.41 -8.44 -9.51
N ASN A 232 -11.17 -9.13 -8.38
CA ASN A 232 -10.42 -10.39 -8.34
C ASN A 232 -11.07 -11.50 -9.18
N ALA A 233 -12.41 -11.54 -9.26
CA ALA A 233 -13.11 -12.49 -10.11
C ALA A 233 -12.89 -12.19 -11.61
N VAL A 234 -12.82 -10.92 -11.97
CA VAL A 234 -12.51 -10.48 -13.35
C VAL A 234 -11.03 -10.70 -13.68
N GLU A 235 -10.13 -10.40 -12.74
CA GLU A 235 -8.69 -10.70 -12.83
C GLU A 235 -8.45 -12.17 -13.15
N LYS A 236 -9.05 -13.08 -12.37
CA LYS A 236 -8.96 -14.53 -12.60
C LYS A 236 -9.48 -14.93 -13.99
N LYS A 237 -10.55 -14.30 -14.45
CA LYS A 237 -11.08 -14.54 -15.81
C LYS A 237 -10.10 -14.10 -16.89
N ILE A 238 -9.45 -12.94 -16.70
CA ILE A 238 -8.43 -12.42 -17.61
C ILE A 238 -7.21 -13.38 -17.65
N GLU A 239 -6.77 -13.91 -16.50
CA GLU A 239 -5.72 -14.94 -16.47
C GLU A 239 -6.13 -16.24 -17.17
N GLU A 240 -7.38 -16.70 -16.96
CA GLU A 240 -7.93 -17.90 -17.61
C GLU A 240 -8.04 -17.76 -19.13
N GLU A 241 -8.27 -16.56 -19.64
CA GLU A 241 -8.23 -16.22 -21.07
C GLU A 241 -6.81 -16.14 -21.64
N GLY A 242 -5.78 -16.30 -20.81
CA GLY A 242 -4.37 -16.43 -21.22
C GLY A 242 -3.61 -15.11 -21.31
N PHE A 243 -4.15 -14.01 -20.78
CA PHE A 243 -3.46 -12.73 -20.75
C PHE A 243 -2.33 -12.72 -19.74
N ASN A 244 -1.18 -12.18 -20.14
CA ASN A 244 -0.05 -11.99 -19.22
C ASN A 244 -0.24 -10.70 -18.41
N LEU A 245 -0.69 -10.83 -17.17
CA LEU A 245 -0.82 -9.72 -16.24
C LEU A 245 0.50 -9.33 -15.54
N ASP A 246 1.58 -10.12 -15.72
CA ASP A 246 2.93 -9.80 -15.23
C ASP A 246 3.63 -8.83 -16.22
N LEU A 247 3.00 -7.71 -16.57
CA LEU A 247 3.53 -6.67 -17.46
C LEU A 247 3.27 -5.29 -16.86
N SER A 248 4.09 -4.28 -17.18
CA SER A 248 3.72 -2.90 -16.89
C SER A 248 2.68 -2.42 -17.91
N TYR A 249 1.88 -1.42 -17.56
CA TYR A 249 0.92 -0.83 -18.51
C TYR A 249 1.61 -0.39 -19.81
N ASN A 250 2.85 0.09 -19.74
CA ASN A 250 3.64 0.48 -20.91
C ASN A 250 4.07 -0.70 -21.79
N GLU A 251 4.26 -1.88 -21.21
CA GLU A 251 4.63 -3.12 -21.92
C GLU A 251 3.41 -3.90 -22.44
N LEU A 252 2.22 -3.62 -21.91
CA LEU A 252 0.97 -4.26 -22.34
C LEU A 252 0.75 -4.05 -23.86
N PRO A 253 0.62 -5.11 -24.67
CA PRO A 253 0.28 -4.97 -26.09
C PRO A 253 -1.01 -4.17 -26.29
N ASP A 254 -1.09 -3.42 -27.39
CA ASP A 254 -2.29 -2.63 -27.71
C ASP A 254 -3.52 -3.53 -27.89
N GLU A 255 -3.33 -4.72 -28.47
CA GLU A 255 -4.34 -5.77 -28.57
C GLU A 255 -4.86 -6.22 -27.20
N ASP A 256 -3.97 -6.53 -26.27
CA ASP A 256 -4.31 -6.99 -24.93
C ASP A 256 -5.07 -5.91 -24.15
N TYR A 257 -4.70 -4.64 -24.32
CA TYR A 257 -5.46 -3.53 -23.75
C TYR A 257 -6.93 -3.55 -24.17
N TRP A 258 -7.21 -3.66 -25.47
CA TRP A 258 -8.58 -3.64 -25.99
C TRP A 258 -9.38 -4.88 -25.58
N LYS A 259 -8.73 -6.05 -25.54
CA LYS A 259 -9.39 -7.28 -25.10
C LYS A 259 -9.70 -7.24 -23.59
N ILE A 260 -8.75 -6.84 -22.75
CA ILE A 260 -8.96 -6.67 -21.31
C ILE A 260 -10.04 -5.61 -21.04
N ARG A 261 -10.03 -4.50 -21.78
CA ARG A 261 -11.09 -3.48 -21.72
C ARG A 261 -12.45 -4.09 -22.00
N ASN A 262 -12.61 -4.92 -23.02
CA ASN A 262 -13.90 -5.55 -23.33
C ASN A 262 -14.38 -6.47 -22.21
N ILE A 263 -13.49 -7.27 -21.61
CA ILE A 263 -13.82 -8.10 -20.46
C ILE A 263 -14.29 -7.23 -19.28
N LEU A 264 -13.56 -6.15 -19.00
CA LEU A 264 -13.91 -5.19 -17.95
C LEU A 264 -15.27 -4.54 -18.19
N VAL A 265 -15.53 -4.05 -19.40
CA VAL A 265 -16.81 -3.44 -19.76
C VAL A 265 -17.97 -4.44 -19.63
N THR A 266 -17.75 -5.72 -19.96
CA THR A 266 -18.80 -6.74 -19.91
C THR A 266 -19.09 -7.18 -18.46
N ASP A 267 -18.04 -7.41 -17.67
CA ASP A 267 -18.14 -8.15 -16.41
C ASP A 267 -17.97 -7.28 -15.16
N TYR A 268 -17.33 -6.11 -15.28
CA TYR A 268 -17.09 -5.22 -14.16
C TYR A 268 -18.15 -4.12 -14.09
N GLY A 269 -19.10 -4.27 -13.15
CA GLY A 269 -20.25 -3.37 -12.94
C GLY A 269 -19.97 -1.86 -13.10
N PRO A 270 -18.89 -1.31 -12.53
CA PRO A 270 -18.53 0.12 -12.66
C PRO A 270 -18.14 0.63 -14.05
N LEU A 271 -18.04 -0.26 -15.04
CA LEU A 271 -17.71 0.04 -16.44
C LEU A 271 -18.75 -0.53 -17.44
N LYS A 272 -19.85 -1.14 -16.97
CA LYS A 272 -20.89 -1.72 -17.82
C LYS A 272 -21.70 -0.71 -18.64
N ASP A 273 -21.57 0.56 -18.32
CA ASP A 273 -22.16 1.67 -19.07
C ASP A 273 -21.36 2.04 -20.33
N LEU A 274 -20.19 1.43 -20.53
CA LEU A 274 -19.38 1.61 -21.72
C LEU A 274 -19.75 0.57 -22.78
N GLU A 275 -19.52 0.90 -24.04
CA GLU A 275 -19.71 -0.03 -25.15
C GLU A 275 -18.44 -0.87 -25.39
N PRO A 276 -18.58 -2.19 -25.64
CA PRO A 276 -17.45 -3.04 -26.02
C PRO A 276 -17.00 -2.72 -27.45
N ALA A 277 -15.70 -2.85 -27.71
CA ALA A 277 -15.16 -2.72 -29.06
C ALA A 277 -15.37 -4.01 -29.87
N PRO A 278 -15.53 -3.95 -31.22
CA PRO A 278 -15.57 -2.74 -32.07
C PRO A 278 -16.90 -1.96 -31.98
N PRO A 279 -16.90 -0.61 -32.17
CA PRO A 279 -15.79 0.23 -32.65
C PRO A 279 -14.71 0.52 -31.58
N PHE A 280 -13.47 0.70 -32.02
CA PHE A 280 -12.33 1.00 -31.14
C PHE A 280 -12.22 2.49 -30.83
N GLU A 281 -13.16 3.00 -30.05
CA GLU A 281 -13.19 4.40 -29.64
C GLU A 281 -12.95 4.56 -28.13
N PHE A 282 -12.17 5.57 -27.77
CA PHE A 282 -11.95 5.91 -26.36
C PHE A 282 -13.21 6.53 -25.78
N SER A 283 -13.59 6.06 -24.60
CA SER A 283 -14.72 6.62 -23.88
C SER A 283 -14.31 7.89 -23.10
N PRO A 284 -15.26 8.76 -22.71
CA PRO A 284 -14.99 9.84 -21.77
C PRO A 284 -14.47 9.36 -20.39
N LYS A 285 -14.60 8.06 -20.09
CA LYS A 285 -14.14 7.43 -18.85
C LYS A 285 -12.91 6.55 -19.06
N GLU A 286 -12.18 6.70 -20.17
CA GLU A 286 -11.05 5.84 -20.51
C GLU A 286 -9.91 5.92 -19.49
N ASP A 287 -9.74 7.08 -18.84
CA ASP A 287 -8.83 7.24 -17.69
C ASP A 287 -9.12 6.23 -16.57
N LYS A 288 -10.40 5.99 -16.29
CA LYS A 288 -10.85 5.04 -15.27
C LYS A 288 -10.61 3.60 -15.72
N VAL A 289 -10.84 3.31 -17.00
CA VAL A 289 -10.55 2.00 -17.61
C VAL A 289 -9.06 1.69 -17.49
N MET A 290 -8.20 2.62 -17.93
CA MET A 290 -6.76 2.52 -17.81
C MET A 290 -6.33 2.27 -16.36
N ALA A 291 -6.83 3.05 -15.40
CA ALA A 291 -6.47 2.89 -13.99
C ALA A 291 -6.87 1.52 -13.43
N ILE A 292 -8.02 0.98 -13.86
CA ILE A 292 -8.46 -0.36 -13.47
C ILE A 292 -7.57 -1.42 -14.11
N ILE A 293 -7.25 -1.31 -15.40
CA ILE A 293 -6.32 -2.23 -16.07
C ILE A 293 -4.95 -2.18 -15.39
N GLU A 294 -4.42 -1.00 -15.10
CA GLU A 294 -3.16 -0.85 -14.39
C GLU A 294 -3.19 -1.45 -12.97
N SER A 295 -4.35 -1.44 -12.30
CA SER A 295 -4.52 -2.10 -11.01
C SER A 295 -4.58 -3.62 -11.09
N LEU A 296 -5.02 -4.17 -12.23
CA LEU A 296 -5.07 -5.61 -12.53
C LEU A 296 -3.70 -6.17 -12.96
N LEU A 297 -2.83 -5.32 -13.50
CA LEU A 297 -1.47 -5.73 -13.83
C LEU A 297 -0.69 -5.99 -12.54
N HIS A 298 -0.30 -7.24 -12.32
CA HIS A 298 0.17 -7.71 -11.01
C HIS A 298 1.41 -6.98 -10.51
N ARG A 299 1.41 -6.75 -9.20
CA ARG A 299 2.64 -6.51 -8.44
C ARG A 299 3.03 -7.80 -7.74
N LYS A 300 4.15 -8.40 -8.15
CA LYS A 300 4.58 -9.70 -7.64
C LYS A 300 5.36 -9.53 -6.34
N LEU A 301 4.90 -10.16 -5.25
CA LEU A 301 5.71 -10.34 -4.06
C LEU A 301 6.64 -11.55 -4.27
N ILE A 302 7.94 -11.32 -4.30
CA ILE A 302 8.94 -12.37 -4.50
C ILE A 302 9.38 -12.91 -3.13
N GLN A 303 9.13 -14.20 -2.89
CA GLN A 303 9.56 -14.88 -1.65
C GLN A 303 11.04 -15.31 -1.72
N ASP A 304 11.94 -14.34 -1.60
CA ASP A 304 13.39 -14.52 -1.79
C ASP A 304 14.19 -14.61 -0.48
N LEU A 305 13.55 -14.53 0.68
CA LEU A 305 14.21 -14.62 1.98
C LEU A 305 14.39 -16.09 2.40
N SER A 306 15.64 -16.50 2.62
CA SER A 306 15.96 -17.85 3.11
C SER A 306 15.44 -18.06 4.53
N TRP A 307 15.31 -19.31 4.97
CA TRP A 307 14.92 -19.62 6.36
C TRP A 307 15.85 -18.94 7.37
N THR A 308 17.17 -18.95 7.15
CA THR A 308 18.14 -18.21 7.97
C THR A 308 17.85 -16.72 8.01
N GLY A 309 17.53 -16.11 6.86
CA GLY A 309 17.15 -14.70 6.80
C GLY A 309 15.87 -14.40 7.59
N LYS A 310 14.85 -15.27 7.49
CA LYS A 310 13.61 -15.17 8.27
C LYS A 310 13.90 -15.24 9.77
N THR A 311 14.78 -16.13 10.20
CA THR A 311 15.19 -16.24 11.60
C THR A 311 15.90 -14.98 12.09
N ILE A 312 16.82 -14.41 11.31
CA ILE A 312 17.51 -13.16 11.67
C ILE A 312 16.51 -12.00 11.82
N VAL A 313 15.59 -11.85 10.86
CA VAL A 313 14.55 -10.82 10.89
C VAL A 313 13.65 -11.00 12.12
N LEU A 314 13.23 -12.25 12.41
CA LEU A 314 12.41 -12.56 13.57
C LEU A 314 13.11 -12.22 14.88
N LEU A 315 14.39 -12.59 15.03
CA LEU A 315 15.16 -12.31 16.23
C LEU A 315 15.37 -10.80 16.43
N ALA A 316 15.67 -10.06 15.35
CA ALA A 316 15.79 -8.62 15.40
C ALA A 316 14.47 -7.96 15.82
N TRP A 317 13.35 -8.39 15.23
CA TRP A 317 12.02 -7.90 15.56
C TRP A 317 11.66 -8.17 17.03
N LEU A 318 11.86 -9.41 17.51
CA LEU A 318 11.60 -9.79 18.90
C LEU A 318 12.50 -9.03 19.89
N PHE A 319 13.76 -8.76 19.53
CA PHE A 319 14.67 -7.98 20.35
C PHE A 319 14.14 -6.56 20.60
N PHE A 320 13.71 -5.85 19.54
CA PHE A 320 13.15 -4.50 19.71
C PHE A 320 11.76 -4.52 20.37
N LEU A 321 10.94 -5.53 20.10
CA LEU A 321 9.65 -5.71 20.77
C LEU A 321 9.83 -5.94 22.28
N ALA A 322 10.89 -6.65 22.69
CA ALA A 322 11.23 -6.90 24.09
C ALA A 322 11.88 -5.70 24.81
N SER A 323 12.07 -4.57 24.12
CA SER A 323 12.79 -3.42 24.66
C SER A 323 12.28 -2.85 25.99
N PRO A 324 10.96 -2.81 26.31
CA PRO A 324 10.53 -2.30 27.61
C PRO A 324 11.08 -3.13 28.77
N TRP A 325 11.16 -4.46 28.60
CA TRP A 325 11.70 -5.37 29.60
C TRP A 325 13.23 -5.31 29.67
N LEU A 326 13.90 -5.18 28.51
CA LEU A 326 15.36 -5.07 28.44
C LEU A 326 15.88 -3.82 29.15
N LEU A 327 15.12 -2.73 29.10
CA LEU A 327 15.46 -1.47 29.75
C LEU A 327 14.87 -1.31 31.15
N GLN A 328 14.11 -2.30 31.63
CA GLN A 328 13.32 -2.19 32.87
C GLN A 328 12.51 -0.88 32.90
N MET A 329 11.96 -0.52 31.74
CA MET A 329 11.17 0.71 31.61
C MET A 329 9.99 0.63 32.55
N ASP A 330 9.82 1.68 33.34
CA ASP A 330 8.65 1.84 34.17
C ASP A 330 7.41 2.01 33.27
N LEU A 331 6.64 0.92 33.17
CA LEU A 331 5.39 0.90 32.42
C LEU A 331 4.31 1.76 33.11
N GLU A 332 4.55 2.34 34.29
CA GLU A 332 3.67 3.37 34.85
C GLU A 332 3.66 4.66 34.00
N PHE A 333 4.63 4.85 33.09
CA PHE A 333 4.51 5.88 32.05
C PHE A 333 3.20 5.78 31.28
N PHE A 334 2.73 4.55 31.01
CA PHE A 334 1.43 4.33 30.38
C PHE A 334 0.32 4.97 31.23
N ARG A 335 0.35 4.86 32.57
CA ARG A 335 -0.65 5.50 33.45
C ARG A 335 -0.77 7.01 33.27
N ARG A 336 0.30 7.71 32.88
CA ARG A 336 0.26 9.16 32.58
C ARG A 336 -0.54 9.51 31.33
N PHE A 337 -0.81 8.53 30.47
CA PHE A 337 -1.74 8.60 29.34
C PHE A 337 -3.11 7.96 29.66
N GLY A 338 -3.37 7.60 30.92
CA GLY A 338 -4.66 7.08 31.39
C GLY A 338 -4.80 5.56 31.44
N PHE A 339 -3.71 4.80 31.58
CA PHE A 339 -3.72 3.34 31.74
C PHE A 339 -3.84 2.88 33.21
#